data_AF-A0A7C7RAW0-F1
#
_entry.id   AF-A0A7C7RAW0-F1
#
_cell.length_a   1.000
_cell.length_b   1.000
_cell.length_c   1.000
_cell.angle_alpha   90.00
_cell.angle_beta   90.00
_cell.angle_gamma   90.00
#
_symmetry.space_group_name_H-M   'P 1'
#
loop_
_entity.id
_entity.type
_entity.pdbx_description
1 polymer ?
#
loop_
_entity_poly.entity_id
_entity_poly.type
_entity_poly.pdbx_seq_one_letter_code
_entity_poly.pdbx_strand_id
1 'polypeptide(L)'
;MPLLLNEEYFKGVLVQRDIDLLSHEAAHRWWGGGLVQTATLKDRWLSEGFAQYSSLLYVGHSLGRERMLEKLRENVQGYLGLDPSEDVPMNSGQWGGSAVDILYHKGSYVLHMLRFVLGDDLFFDTMRAFAQEHYNGLASIDDFQDVAERVGGEDLDWFFDEWIRGTGVPSYRVQDFYMVGDNGAWSAKVRAFQDSTFDMPVEVTFLTEGGDMTGRMRVDSTVSEHIFPLGSRPLSFSFDQDDWILKRDLVYQFPIKSLQAEPSDGGILLSWEKSEGG
;
A
#
# COMPACT_ATOMS: atom_id res chain seq x y z
N MET A 1 34.45 -34.12 9.51
CA MET A 1 34.03 -32.70 9.48
C MET A 1 32.62 -32.71 8.91
N PRO A 2 31.56 -32.82 9.74
CA PRO A 2 30.21 -32.85 9.19
C PRO A 2 29.86 -31.43 8.76
N LEU A 3 29.45 -31.29 7.50
CA LEU A 3 28.88 -30.08 6.94
C LEU A 3 27.75 -29.59 7.86
N LEU A 4 27.91 -28.36 8.35
CA LEU A 4 26.86 -27.57 8.99
C LEU A 4 25.63 -27.58 8.06
N LEU A 5 24.43 -27.64 8.64
CA LEU A 5 23.11 -27.82 8.01
C LEU A 5 22.67 -29.29 7.91
N ASN A 6 22.15 -29.85 9.01
CA ASN A 6 21.36 -31.08 9.00
C ASN A 6 19.90 -30.80 9.40
N GLU A 7 19.00 -31.71 9.01
CA GLU A 7 17.55 -31.60 9.27
C GLU A 7 17.19 -31.43 10.76
N GLU A 8 18.01 -31.94 11.69
CA GLU A 8 17.77 -31.78 13.13
C GLU A 8 17.98 -30.35 13.61
N TYR A 9 18.85 -29.57 12.96
CA TYR A 9 19.00 -28.14 13.27
C TYR A 9 17.72 -27.35 12.97
N PHE A 10 16.97 -27.72 11.94
CA PHE A 10 15.79 -26.96 11.48
C PHE A 10 14.48 -27.34 12.18
N LYS A 11 14.39 -28.54 12.78
CA LYS A 11 13.15 -29.01 13.44
C LYS A 11 12.72 -28.20 14.65
N GLY A 12 13.61 -27.40 15.25
CA GLY A 12 13.31 -26.56 16.41
C GLY A 12 13.30 -25.04 16.17
N VAL A 13 13.81 -24.58 15.02
CA VAL A 13 13.99 -23.15 14.75
C VAL A 13 12.79 -22.59 13.98
N LEU A 14 12.15 -23.40 13.11
CA LEU A 14 11.04 -23.03 12.20
C LEU A 14 9.70 -22.72 12.91
N VAL A 15 9.72 -21.90 13.95
CA VAL A 15 8.56 -21.11 14.38
C VAL A 15 8.40 -19.99 13.36
N GLN A 16 7.17 -19.51 13.16
CA GLN A 16 6.71 -18.51 12.16
C GLN A 16 7.60 -17.28 11.89
N ARG A 17 8.56 -16.99 12.78
CA ARG A 17 9.62 -15.97 12.62
C ARG A 17 10.68 -16.34 11.57
N ASP A 18 10.82 -17.62 11.27
CA ASP A 18 11.82 -18.15 10.35
C ASP A 18 11.42 -18.04 8.89
N ILE A 19 10.13 -18.07 8.57
CA ILE A 19 9.68 -18.08 7.17
C ILE A 19 9.96 -16.73 6.49
N ASP A 20 9.86 -15.63 7.25
CA ASP A 20 10.07 -14.28 6.72
C ASP A 20 11.53 -14.04 6.43
N LEU A 21 12.36 -14.29 7.45
CA LEU A 21 13.79 -14.11 7.34
C LEU A 21 14.37 -15.05 6.29
N LEU A 22 13.99 -16.33 6.29
CA LEU A 22 14.48 -17.28 5.30
C LEU A 22 14.08 -16.89 3.87
N SER A 23 12.83 -16.45 3.66
CA SER A 23 12.39 -16.04 2.33
C SER A 23 12.99 -14.70 1.89
N HIS A 24 13.26 -13.79 2.83
CA HIS A 24 14.02 -12.54 2.59
C HIS A 24 15.44 -12.85 2.12
N GLU A 25 16.18 -13.66 2.89
CA GLU A 25 17.54 -14.06 2.54
C GLU A 25 17.60 -14.89 1.25
N ALA A 26 16.57 -15.69 0.97
CA ALA A 26 16.44 -16.39 -0.31
C ALA A 26 16.19 -15.42 -1.47
N ALA A 27 15.40 -14.37 -1.26
CA ALA A 27 15.12 -13.36 -2.28
C ALA A 27 16.37 -12.55 -2.68
N HIS A 28 17.35 -12.41 -1.78
CA HIS A 28 18.64 -11.82 -2.12
C HIS A 28 19.43 -12.61 -3.19
N ARG A 29 19.02 -13.84 -3.53
CA ARG A 29 19.55 -14.54 -4.72
C ARG A 29 19.17 -13.88 -6.03
N TRP A 30 18.07 -13.12 -6.07
CA TRP A 30 17.71 -12.27 -7.20
C TRP A 30 18.17 -10.83 -6.97
N TRP A 31 17.99 -10.29 -5.76
CA TRP A 31 18.06 -8.85 -5.52
C TRP A 31 19.24 -8.43 -4.63
N GLY A 32 20.01 -7.42 -5.06
CA GLY A 32 21.03 -6.73 -4.26
C GLY A 32 22.43 -7.34 -4.26
N GLY A 33 22.53 -8.67 -4.10
CA GLY A 33 23.82 -9.39 -4.12
C GLY A 33 23.84 -10.63 -5.01
N GLY A 34 22.71 -10.94 -5.64
CA GLY A 34 22.53 -12.09 -6.51
C GLY A 34 22.58 -11.72 -7.98
N LEU A 35 21.50 -12.06 -8.70
CA LEU A 35 21.41 -11.85 -10.15
C LEU A 35 21.37 -10.38 -10.54
N VAL A 36 20.65 -9.53 -9.81
CA VAL A 36 20.60 -8.08 -10.03
C VAL A 36 21.31 -7.40 -8.86
N GLN A 37 22.40 -6.70 -9.16
CA GLN A 37 23.18 -5.97 -8.15
C GLN A 37 22.84 -4.49 -8.20
N THR A 38 22.91 -3.81 -7.06
CA THR A 38 22.66 -2.36 -7.01
C THR A 38 23.83 -1.58 -7.61
N ALA A 39 23.55 -0.63 -8.50
CA ALA A 39 24.58 0.18 -9.15
C ALA A 39 25.37 1.05 -8.16
N THR A 40 24.68 1.66 -7.20
CA THR A 40 25.27 2.47 -6.15
C THR A 40 24.58 2.26 -4.81
N LEU A 41 25.09 2.90 -3.76
CA LEU A 41 24.44 2.88 -2.44
C LEU A 41 23.04 3.51 -2.45
N LYS A 42 22.77 4.41 -3.41
CA LYS A 42 21.45 5.02 -3.58
C LYS A 42 20.41 4.03 -4.08
N ASP A 43 20.84 2.94 -4.69
CA ASP A 43 19.97 1.94 -5.30
C ASP A 43 19.64 0.78 -4.35
N ARG A 44 20.01 0.88 -3.06
CA ARG A 44 19.81 -0.17 -2.04
C ARG A 44 18.36 -0.59 -1.83
N TRP A 45 17.39 0.26 -2.16
CA TRP A 45 15.98 -0.13 -2.15
C TRP A 45 15.72 -1.35 -3.05
N LEU A 46 16.41 -1.45 -4.20
CA LEU A 46 16.35 -2.60 -5.10
C LEU A 46 16.88 -3.89 -4.47
N SER A 47 17.65 -3.81 -3.39
CA SER A 47 18.07 -4.96 -2.59
C SER A 47 17.02 -5.25 -1.51
N GLU A 48 16.91 -4.34 -0.55
CA GLU A 48 16.24 -4.60 0.72
C GLU A 48 14.72 -4.55 0.58
N GLY A 49 14.18 -3.56 -0.13
CA GLY A 49 12.74 -3.44 -0.35
C GLY A 49 12.21 -4.60 -1.20
N PHE A 50 12.95 -5.00 -2.22
CA PHE A 50 12.61 -6.12 -3.10
C PHE A 50 12.66 -7.47 -2.38
N ALA A 51 13.69 -7.71 -1.57
CA ALA A 51 13.79 -8.92 -0.75
C ALA A 51 12.65 -8.99 0.28
N GLN A 52 12.38 -7.88 0.98
CA GLN A 52 11.32 -7.79 1.98
C GLN A 52 9.92 -7.99 1.35
N TYR A 53 9.67 -7.41 0.17
CA TYR A 53 8.39 -7.62 -0.52
C TYR A 53 8.25 -9.05 -1.06
N SER A 54 9.33 -9.64 -1.57
CA SER A 54 9.34 -11.05 -1.99
C SER A 54 9.01 -11.99 -0.83
N SER A 55 9.52 -11.70 0.37
CA SER A 55 9.18 -12.40 1.61
C SER A 55 7.67 -12.28 1.94
N LEU A 56 7.10 -11.08 1.87
CA LEU A 56 5.67 -10.85 2.08
C LEU A 56 4.80 -11.61 1.07
N LEU A 57 5.17 -11.62 -0.21
CA LEU A 57 4.48 -12.41 -1.24
C LEU A 57 4.54 -13.91 -0.94
N TYR A 58 5.69 -14.41 -0.50
CA TYR A 58 5.85 -15.82 -0.11
C TYR A 58 5.00 -16.18 1.11
N VAL A 59 4.90 -15.29 2.10
CA VAL A 59 3.98 -15.44 3.23
C VAL A 59 2.53 -15.51 2.75
N GLY A 60 2.13 -14.60 1.86
CA GLY A 60 0.77 -14.59 1.30
C GLY A 60 0.44 -15.88 0.57
N HIS A 61 1.36 -16.37 -0.24
CA HIS A 61 1.22 -17.64 -0.95
C HIS A 61 1.15 -18.85 0.01
N SER A 62 1.97 -18.86 1.06
CA SER A 62 2.12 -20.03 1.94
C SER A 62 1.10 -20.08 3.08
N LEU A 63 0.69 -18.92 3.59
CA LEU A 63 -0.11 -18.77 4.82
C LEU A 63 -1.42 -18.00 4.60
N GLY A 64 -1.68 -17.52 3.38
CA GLY A 64 -2.89 -16.78 3.04
C GLY A 64 -2.71 -15.26 3.05
N ARG A 65 -3.61 -14.58 2.34
CA ARG A 65 -3.57 -13.13 2.11
C ARG A 65 -3.65 -12.33 3.40
N GLU A 66 -4.49 -12.74 4.33
CA GLU A 66 -4.70 -12.06 5.61
C GLU A 66 -3.41 -12.01 6.42
N ARG A 67 -2.62 -13.10 6.39
CA ARG A 67 -1.33 -13.14 7.08
C ARG A 67 -0.29 -12.25 6.41
N MET A 68 -0.33 -12.12 5.08
CA MET A 68 0.51 -11.14 4.37
C MET A 68 0.14 -9.71 4.77
N LEU A 69 -1.16 -9.38 4.80
CA LEU A 69 -1.62 -8.04 5.18
C LEU A 69 -1.29 -7.69 6.63
N GLU A 70 -1.40 -8.66 7.53
CA GLU A 70 -0.97 -8.48 8.93
C GLU A 70 0.51 -8.07 9.01
N LYS A 71 1.40 -8.79 8.31
CA LYS A 71 2.83 -8.44 8.28
C LYS A 71 3.13 -7.13 7.57
N LEU A 72 2.39 -6.84 6.50
CA LEU A 72 2.50 -5.58 5.80
C LEU A 72 2.18 -4.41 6.76
N ARG A 73 1.11 -4.54 7.56
CA ARG A 73 0.74 -3.56 8.59
C ARG A 73 1.79 -3.47 9.70
N GLU A 74 2.30 -4.60 10.19
CA GLU A 74 3.37 -4.65 11.20
C GLU A 74 4.62 -3.88 10.74
N ASN A 75 5.06 -4.11 9.49
CA ASN A 75 6.20 -3.39 8.89
C ASN A 75 5.94 -1.88 8.87
N VAL A 76 4.75 -1.45 8.42
CA VAL A 76 4.42 -0.02 8.33
C VAL A 76 4.40 0.66 9.69
N GLN A 77 3.95 -0.01 10.75
CA GLN A 77 3.99 0.58 12.10
C GLN A 77 5.42 0.93 12.52
N GLY A 78 6.42 0.14 12.11
CA GLY A 78 7.82 0.45 12.33
C GLY A 78 8.26 1.75 11.64
N TYR A 79 7.86 1.94 10.37
CA TYR A 79 8.17 3.16 9.62
C TYR A 79 7.39 4.38 10.13
N LEU A 80 6.09 4.26 10.40
CA LEU A 80 5.27 5.38 10.89
C LEU A 80 5.62 5.80 12.33
N GLY A 81 6.28 4.93 13.09
CA GLY A 81 6.78 5.22 14.43
C GLY A 81 8.08 6.02 14.47
N LEU A 82 8.75 6.25 13.34
CA LEU A 82 9.97 7.05 13.25
C LEU A 82 9.70 8.52 13.56
N ASP A 83 10.69 9.23 14.11
CA ASP A 83 10.62 10.68 14.18
C ASP A 83 10.60 11.25 12.75
N PRO A 84 9.72 12.21 12.41
CA PRO A 84 9.67 12.77 11.06
C PRO A 84 11.00 13.35 10.55
N SER A 85 11.92 13.75 11.44
CA SER A 85 13.26 14.22 11.08
C SER A 85 14.23 13.10 10.69
N GLU A 86 13.89 11.85 10.97
CA GLU A 86 14.65 10.66 10.60
C GLU A 86 14.21 10.04 9.27
N ASP A 87 13.11 10.53 8.69
CA ASP A 87 12.62 10.11 7.38
C ASP A 87 13.47 10.71 6.26
N VAL A 88 14.04 9.83 5.44
CA VAL A 88 14.95 10.19 4.34
C VAL A 88 14.50 9.48 3.06
N PRO A 89 14.76 10.07 1.88
CA PRO A 89 14.48 9.39 0.62
C PRO A 89 15.16 8.03 0.55
N MET A 90 14.51 7.05 -0.08
CA MET A 90 15.09 5.72 -0.25
C MET A 90 16.32 5.75 -1.17
N ASN A 91 16.40 6.73 -2.06
CA ASN A 91 17.58 6.96 -2.90
C ASN A 91 18.67 7.83 -2.23
N SER A 92 18.59 8.08 -0.93
CA SER A 92 19.57 8.91 -0.20
C SER A 92 20.97 8.28 -0.10
N GLY A 93 21.06 6.95 -0.19
CA GLY A 93 22.29 6.19 0.01
C GLY A 93 22.69 6.01 1.49
N GLN A 94 21.87 6.48 2.43
CA GLN A 94 22.11 6.33 3.86
C GLN A 94 21.94 4.87 4.32
N TRP A 95 22.53 4.54 5.46
CA TRP A 95 22.47 3.21 6.06
C TRP A 95 22.61 3.26 7.57
N GLY A 96 21.92 2.36 8.25
CA GLY A 96 21.86 2.28 9.71
C GLY A 96 20.70 3.10 10.29
N GLY A 97 20.27 2.74 11.50
CA GLY A 97 19.12 3.38 12.15
C GLY A 97 17.86 3.33 11.30
N SER A 98 17.11 4.45 11.30
CA SER A 98 15.86 4.62 10.57
C SER A 98 15.96 4.31 9.07
N ALA A 99 17.12 4.55 8.44
CA ALA A 99 17.30 4.29 7.01
C ALA A 99 17.09 2.82 6.65
N VAL A 100 17.42 1.89 7.55
CA VAL A 100 17.15 0.45 7.33
C VAL A 100 15.66 0.18 7.39
N ASP A 101 14.97 0.68 8.41
CA ASP A 101 13.51 0.53 8.55
C ASP A 101 12.77 1.12 7.35
N ILE A 102 13.23 2.25 6.80
CA ILE A 102 12.67 2.86 5.60
C ILE A 102 12.86 1.95 4.38
N LEU A 103 14.08 1.48 4.13
CA LEU A 103 14.38 0.61 2.97
C LEU A 103 13.60 -0.71 3.00
N TYR A 104 13.38 -1.28 4.18
CA TYR A 104 12.63 -2.52 4.35
C TYR A 104 11.12 -2.29 4.36
N HIS A 105 10.63 -1.47 5.30
CA HIS A 105 9.21 -1.36 5.59
C HIS A 105 8.50 -0.46 4.60
N LYS A 106 8.93 0.80 4.43
CA LYS A 106 8.39 1.67 3.38
C LYS A 106 8.71 1.07 2.01
N GLY A 107 9.95 0.61 1.79
CA GLY A 107 10.38 0.07 0.51
C GLY A 107 9.58 -1.13 0.01
N SER A 108 9.22 -2.07 0.89
CA SER A 108 8.34 -3.19 0.50
C SER A 108 6.91 -2.77 0.25
N TYR A 109 6.39 -1.79 1.00
CA TYR A 109 5.06 -1.24 0.76
C TYR A 109 4.97 -0.46 -0.55
N VAL A 110 6.04 0.24 -0.95
CA VAL A 110 6.07 0.93 -2.24
C VAL A 110 5.98 -0.07 -3.40
N LEU A 111 6.60 -1.25 -3.31
CA LEU A 111 6.35 -2.32 -4.30
C LEU A 111 4.91 -2.86 -4.25
N HIS A 112 4.32 -2.93 -3.05
CA HIS A 112 2.90 -3.29 -2.91
C HIS A 112 1.97 -2.29 -3.60
N MET A 113 2.23 -0.99 -3.44
CA MET A 113 1.51 0.08 -4.13
C MET A 113 1.76 0.06 -5.64
N LEU A 114 3.00 -0.19 -6.09
CA LEU A 114 3.28 -0.30 -7.52
C LEU A 114 2.51 -1.46 -8.16
N ARG A 115 2.40 -2.60 -7.46
CA ARG A 115 1.55 -3.73 -7.87
C ARG A 115 0.08 -3.33 -7.97
N PHE A 116 -0.41 -2.49 -7.06
CA PHE A 116 -1.78 -1.99 -7.10
C PHE A 116 -2.03 -1.04 -8.29
N VAL A 117 -1.08 -0.16 -8.58
CA VAL A 117 -1.12 0.80 -9.69
C VAL A 117 -1.15 0.06 -11.03
N LEU A 118 -0.17 -0.83 -11.25
CA LEU A 118 -0.04 -1.58 -12.50
C LEU A 118 -1.05 -2.73 -12.65
N GLY A 119 -1.50 -3.29 -11.53
CA GLY A 119 -2.17 -4.58 -11.49
C GLY A 119 -1.19 -5.76 -11.48
N ASP A 120 -1.69 -6.92 -11.06
CA ASP A 120 -0.87 -8.12 -10.80
C ASP A 120 -0.04 -8.57 -12.01
N ASP A 121 -0.67 -8.73 -13.17
CA ASP A 121 -0.02 -9.30 -14.36
C ASP A 121 1.15 -8.43 -14.81
N LEU A 122 0.89 -7.12 -14.99
CA LEU A 122 1.91 -6.14 -15.40
C LEU A 122 3.01 -5.99 -14.36
N PHE A 123 2.67 -6.00 -13.07
CA PHE A 123 3.68 -5.96 -12.01
C PHE A 123 4.63 -7.16 -12.08
N PHE A 124 4.11 -8.38 -12.18
CA PHE A 124 4.96 -9.56 -12.25
C PHE A 124 5.73 -9.66 -13.58
N ASP A 125 5.18 -9.15 -14.68
CA ASP A 125 5.92 -8.98 -15.94
C ASP A 125 7.07 -7.98 -15.79
N THR A 126 6.86 -6.84 -15.14
CA THR A 126 7.90 -5.85 -14.82
C THR A 126 9.03 -6.48 -14.01
N MET A 127 8.72 -7.20 -12.94
CA MET A 127 9.74 -7.87 -12.10
C MET A 127 10.56 -8.90 -12.90
N ARG A 128 9.90 -9.66 -13.80
CA ARG A 128 10.58 -10.62 -14.68
C ARG A 128 11.47 -9.93 -15.71
N ALA A 129 10.96 -8.90 -16.37
CA ALA A 129 11.70 -8.14 -17.38
C ALA A 129 12.96 -7.50 -16.74
N PHE A 130 12.80 -6.85 -15.60
CA PHE A 130 13.91 -6.23 -14.87
C PHE A 130 14.99 -7.24 -14.49
N ALA A 131 14.61 -8.40 -13.95
CA ALA A 131 15.56 -9.46 -13.60
C ALA A 131 16.32 -10.03 -14.82
N GLN A 132 15.67 -10.08 -15.99
CA GLN A 132 16.29 -10.58 -17.22
C GLN A 132 17.25 -9.54 -17.83
N GLU A 133 16.84 -8.28 -17.86
CA GLU A 133 17.61 -7.19 -18.48
C GLU A 133 18.87 -6.86 -17.69
N HIS A 134 18.83 -6.98 -16.36
CA HIS A 134 19.96 -6.70 -15.47
C HIS A 134 20.59 -7.96 -14.89
N TYR A 135 20.41 -9.11 -15.55
CA TYR A 135 20.99 -10.38 -15.13
C TYR A 135 22.53 -10.33 -15.04
N ASN A 136 23.07 -10.70 -13.89
CA ASN A 136 24.49 -10.56 -13.50
C ASN A 136 25.05 -9.14 -13.72
N GLY A 137 24.20 -8.13 -13.64
CA GLY A 137 24.51 -6.74 -13.91
C GLY A 137 24.23 -5.81 -12.74
N LEU A 138 24.62 -4.56 -12.93
CA LEU A 138 24.25 -3.45 -12.05
C LEU A 138 22.94 -2.82 -12.54
N ALA A 139 22.07 -2.46 -11.62
CA ALA A 139 20.82 -1.76 -11.88
C ALA A 139 20.63 -0.60 -10.90
N SER A 140 20.08 0.48 -11.42
CA SER A 140 19.68 1.67 -10.68
C SER A 140 18.16 1.74 -10.51
N ILE A 141 17.72 2.61 -9.61
CA ILE A 141 16.29 2.90 -9.43
C ILE A 141 15.67 3.38 -10.75
N ASP A 142 16.39 4.21 -11.50
CA ASP A 142 15.95 4.73 -12.78
C ASP A 142 15.79 3.60 -13.81
N ASP A 143 16.70 2.61 -13.84
CA ASP A 143 16.54 1.43 -14.69
C ASP A 143 15.27 0.63 -14.35
N PHE A 144 14.94 0.48 -13.06
CA PHE A 144 13.70 -0.21 -12.66
C PHE A 144 12.45 0.60 -13.04
N GLN A 145 12.49 1.92 -12.88
CA GLN A 145 11.42 2.82 -13.33
C GLN A 145 11.20 2.68 -14.83
N ASP A 146 12.26 2.74 -15.64
CA ASP A 146 12.19 2.61 -17.10
C ASP A 146 11.53 1.27 -17.53
N VAL A 147 11.86 0.18 -16.85
CA VAL A 147 11.22 -1.13 -17.09
C VAL A 147 9.75 -1.11 -16.69
N ALA A 148 9.41 -0.54 -15.53
CA ALA A 148 8.05 -0.46 -15.02
C ALA A 148 7.15 0.37 -15.93
N GLU A 149 7.60 1.53 -16.40
CA GLU A 149 6.87 2.40 -17.33
C GLU A 149 6.70 1.74 -18.70
N ARG A 150 7.76 1.10 -19.21
CA ARG A 150 7.71 0.41 -20.51
C ARG A 150 6.76 -0.79 -20.50
N VAL A 151 6.75 -1.58 -19.43
CA VAL A 151 5.85 -2.74 -19.31
C VAL A 151 4.43 -2.30 -18.95
N GLY A 152 4.29 -1.33 -18.04
CA GLY A 152 3.01 -0.79 -17.58
C GLY A 152 2.28 0.05 -18.63
N GLY A 153 3.03 0.69 -19.54
CA GLY A 153 2.48 1.54 -20.59
C GLY A 153 1.99 2.91 -20.08
N GLU A 154 2.43 3.33 -18.90
CA GLU A 154 2.12 4.62 -18.30
C GLU A 154 3.37 5.28 -17.70
N ASP A 155 3.31 6.60 -17.56
CA ASP A 155 4.34 7.41 -16.90
C ASP A 155 4.21 7.25 -15.38
N LEU A 156 5.33 6.97 -14.71
CA LEU A 156 5.40 6.70 -13.27
C LEU A 156 6.31 7.70 -12.54
N ASP A 157 6.72 8.79 -13.18
CA ASP A 157 7.53 9.85 -12.55
C ASP A 157 6.91 10.30 -11.22
N TRP A 158 5.60 10.58 -11.22
CA TRP A 158 4.84 10.93 -10.02
C TRP A 158 5.01 9.91 -8.88
N PHE A 159 4.98 8.62 -9.22
CA PHE A 159 5.09 7.55 -8.24
C PHE A 159 6.50 7.46 -7.67
N PHE A 160 7.52 7.44 -8.53
CA PHE A 160 8.89 7.29 -8.08
C PHE A 160 9.41 8.56 -7.38
N ASP A 161 9.04 9.74 -7.86
CA ASP A 161 9.44 11.00 -7.24
C ASP A 161 8.88 11.16 -5.83
N GLU A 162 7.62 10.78 -5.61
CA GLU A 162 6.97 10.88 -4.31
C GLU A 162 7.42 9.76 -3.36
N TRP A 163 7.38 8.51 -3.82
CA TRP A 163 7.52 7.35 -2.94
C TRP A 163 8.97 6.88 -2.77
N ILE A 164 9.85 7.13 -3.74
CA ILE A 164 11.26 6.72 -3.70
C ILE A 164 12.19 7.90 -3.42
N ARG A 165 12.02 8.99 -4.18
CA ARG A 165 12.87 10.19 -4.09
C ARG A 165 12.37 11.21 -3.06
N GLY A 166 11.15 11.04 -2.58
CA GLY A 166 10.50 11.85 -1.55
C GLY A 166 10.46 11.21 -0.17
N THR A 167 9.93 11.96 0.79
CA THR A 167 9.70 11.55 2.18
C THR A 167 8.24 11.74 2.56
N GLY A 168 7.85 11.18 3.70
CA GLY A 168 6.49 11.24 4.20
C GLY A 168 5.56 10.27 3.50
N VAL A 169 4.29 10.38 3.90
CA VAL A 169 3.12 9.63 3.42
C VAL A 169 1.88 10.51 3.62
N PRO A 170 0.79 10.32 2.86
CA PRO A 170 -0.43 11.09 3.03
C PRO A 170 -1.21 10.68 4.28
N SER A 171 -1.92 11.65 4.86
CA SER A 171 -3.00 11.41 5.82
C SER A 171 -4.34 11.70 5.13
N TYR A 172 -5.22 10.71 5.03
CA TYR A 172 -6.51 10.89 4.38
C TYR A 172 -7.61 11.21 5.38
N ARG A 173 -8.45 12.18 5.02
CA ARG A 173 -9.75 12.38 5.62
C ARG A 173 -10.80 12.21 4.55
N VAL A 174 -11.77 11.33 4.76
CA VAL A 174 -12.78 11.01 3.76
C VAL A 174 -14.15 11.39 4.28
N GLN A 175 -14.88 12.12 3.46
CA GLN A 175 -16.27 12.49 3.69
C GLN A 175 -17.14 11.87 2.62
N ASP A 176 -18.32 11.39 3.02
CA ASP A 176 -19.34 10.90 2.10
C ASP A 176 -20.44 11.92 1.93
N PHE A 177 -20.86 12.14 0.68
CA PHE A 177 -22.02 12.92 0.33
C PHE A 177 -22.96 12.13 -0.58
N TYR A 178 -24.14 11.81 -0.03
CA TYR A 178 -25.26 11.25 -0.79
C TYR A 178 -26.20 12.37 -1.25
N MET A 179 -26.39 12.52 -2.57
CA MET A 179 -27.66 13.00 -3.16
C MET A 179 -27.93 12.23 -4.46
N VAL A 180 -29.00 11.44 -4.50
CA VAL A 180 -30.41 11.72 -4.90
C VAL A 180 -30.56 11.74 -6.42
N GLY A 181 -30.93 10.60 -6.98
CA GLY A 181 -31.52 10.56 -8.32
C GLY A 181 -32.98 10.97 -8.24
N ASP A 182 -33.32 12.05 -8.92
CA ASP A 182 -34.71 12.50 -9.14
C ASP A 182 -35.59 11.44 -9.85
N ASN A 183 -34.97 10.35 -10.35
CA ASN A 183 -35.58 9.34 -11.21
C ASN A 183 -35.31 7.88 -10.74
N GLY A 184 -34.84 7.65 -9.51
CA GLY A 184 -34.58 6.30 -8.97
C GLY A 184 -33.16 5.73 -9.19
N ALA A 185 -32.20 6.55 -9.65
CA ALA A 185 -30.79 6.17 -9.75
C ALA A 185 -30.00 6.54 -8.48
N TRP A 186 -29.06 5.70 -8.07
CA TRP A 186 -28.21 5.94 -6.90
C TRP A 186 -26.82 6.43 -7.34
N SER A 187 -26.23 7.34 -6.56
CA SER A 187 -24.85 7.79 -6.75
C SER A 187 -24.25 8.21 -5.41
N ALA A 188 -22.94 7.99 -5.24
CA ALA A 188 -22.19 8.45 -4.08
C ALA A 188 -21.10 9.43 -4.53
N LYS A 189 -21.09 10.63 -3.93
CA LYS A 189 -20.00 11.58 -4.10
C LYS A 189 -19.03 11.41 -2.94
N VAL A 190 -17.83 10.96 -3.24
CA VAL A 190 -16.74 10.80 -2.26
C VAL A 190 -15.83 12.00 -2.37
N ARG A 191 -15.55 12.64 -1.23
CA ARG A 191 -14.57 13.72 -1.12
C ARG A 191 -13.44 13.25 -0.21
N ALA A 192 -12.25 13.13 -0.77
CA ALA A 192 -11.02 12.80 -0.05
C ALA A 192 -10.20 14.07 0.13
N PHE A 193 -9.71 14.28 1.36
CA PHE A 193 -8.80 15.35 1.71
C PHE A 193 -7.46 14.72 2.10
N GLN A 194 -6.37 15.38 1.74
CA GLN A 194 -5.04 15.06 2.24
C GLN A 194 -4.28 16.32 2.66
N ASP A 195 -3.33 16.14 3.56
CA ASP A 195 -2.41 17.16 4.07
C ASP A 195 -1.16 17.36 3.18
N SER A 196 -1.08 16.61 2.08
CA SER A 196 0.04 16.59 1.16
C SER A 196 -0.44 16.73 -0.30
N THR A 197 0.46 16.50 -1.25
CA THR A 197 0.17 16.51 -2.69
C THR A 197 0.52 15.17 -3.32
N PHE A 198 0.51 14.08 -2.54
CA PHE A 198 0.73 12.76 -3.11
C PHE A 198 -0.36 12.47 -4.14
N ASP A 199 0.03 11.86 -5.24
CA ASP A 199 -0.88 11.37 -6.26
C ASP A 199 -1.01 9.86 -6.09
N MET A 200 -2.23 9.37 -5.82
CA MET A 200 -2.51 7.94 -5.80
C MET A 200 -3.92 7.63 -6.29
N PRO A 201 -4.10 6.60 -7.14
CA PRO A 201 -5.40 5.95 -7.26
C PRO A 201 -5.74 5.29 -5.92
N VAL A 202 -7.03 5.30 -5.56
CA VAL A 202 -7.55 4.69 -4.34
C VAL A 202 -8.82 3.93 -4.64
N GLU A 203 -8.92 2.71 -4.15
CA GLU A 203 -10.15 1.94 -4.24
C GLU A 203 -11.18 2.41 -3.21
N VAL A 204 -12.42 2.56 -3.69
CA VAL A 204 -13.58 2.83 -2.87
C VAL A 204 -14.60 1.74 -3.12
N THR A 205 -14.88 0.96 -2.08
CA THR A 205 -15.85 -0.13 -2.11
C THR A 205 -17.14 0.33 -1.46
N PHE A 206 -18.26 0.09 -2.12
CA PHE A 206 -19.61 0.35 -1.63
C PHE A 206 -20.31 -0.98 -1.39
N LEU A 207 -20.75 -1.22 -0.17
CA LEU A 207 -21.73 -2.28 0.09
C LEU A 207 -23.09 -1.71 -0.32
N THR A 208 -23.84 -2.42 -1.16
CA THR A 208 -25.17 -1.97 -1.60
C THR A 208 -26.20 -3.06 -1.45
N GLU A 209 -27.50 -2.71 -1.47
CA GLU A 209 -28.59 -3.70 -1.42
C GLU A 209 -28.55 -4.71 -2.59
N GLY A 210 -27.91 -4.37 -3.70
CA GLY A 210 -27.79 -5.18 -4.92
C GLY A 210 -26.44 -5.88 -5.10
N GLY A 211 -25.54 -5.81 -4.12
CA GLY A 211 -24.18 -6.34 -4.18
C GLY A 211 -23.11 -5.27 -4.10
N ASP A 212 -21.88 -5.69 -3.83
CA ASP A 212 -20.77 -4.76 -3.61
C ASP A 212 -20.27 -4.19 -4.94
N MET A 213 -19.86 -2.92 -4.91
CA MET A 213 -19.27 -2.24 -6.05
C MET A 213 -17.96 -1.59 -5.62
N THR A 214 -16.87 -1.89 -6.31
CA THR A 214 -15.58 -1.20 -6.12
C THR A 214 -15.28 -0.35 -7.33
N GLY A 215 -14.93 0.92 -7.08
CA GLY A 215 -14.41 1.83 -8.09
C GLY A 215 -13.11 2.47 -7.62
N ARG A 216 -12.40 3.15 -8.52
CA ARG A 216 -11.18 3.89 -8.18
C ARG A 216 -11.41 5.40 -8.30
N MET A 217 -10.88 6.17 -7.36
CA MET A 217 -10.72 7.62 -7.49
C MET A 217 -9.25 7.98 -7.38
N ARG A 218 -8.79 8.98 -8.14
CA ARG A 218 -7.44 9.53 -7.99
C ARG A 218 -7.48 10.62 -6.91
N VAL A 219 -6.55 10.56 -5.96
CA VAL A 219 -6.35 11.58 -4.93
C VAL A 219 -5.00 12.21 -5.20
N ASP A 220 -5.02 13.41 -5.76
CA ASP A 220 -3.91 14.10 -6.44
C ASP A 220 -3.76 15.57 -6.01
N SER A 221 -4.59 16.00 -5.07
CA SER A 221 -4.60 17.35 -4.54
C SER A 221 -5.07 17.35 -3.09
N THR A 222 -5.07 18.51 -2.44
CA THR A 222 -5.54 18.65 -1.06
C THR A 222 -7.02 18.28 -0.89
N VAL A 223 -7.81 18.35 -1.97
CA VAL A 223 -9.20 17.90 -2.03
C VAL A 223 -9.49 17.29 -3.41
N SER A 224 -9.75 15.99 -3.45
CA SER A 224 -10.20 15.30 -4.66
C SER A 224 -11.62 14.78 -4.47
N GLU A 225 -12.43 14.89 -5.52
CA GLU A 225 -13.83 14.46 -5.51
C GLU A 225 -14.10 13.48 -6.65
N HIS A 226 -14.91 12.46 -6.39
CA HIS A 226 -15.38 11.55 -7.42
C HIS A 226 -16.85 11.16 -7.19
N ILE A 227 -17.60 11.00 -8.29
CA ILE A 227 -18.99 10.55 -8.24
C ILE A 227 -19.04 9.13 -8.79
N PHE A 228 -19.44 8.20 -7.93
CA PHE A 228 -19.64 6.80 -8.26
C PHE A 228 -21.12 6.55 -8.58
N PRO A 229 -21.48 6.17 -9.82
CA PRO A 229 -22.84 5.72 -10.11
C PRO A 229 -23.07 4.34 -9.48
N LEU A 230 -24.20 4.18 -8.79
CA LEU A 230 -24.55 2.97 -8.06
C LEU A 230 -25.84 2.35 -8.65
N GLY A 231 -25.85 1.03 -8.79
CA GLY A 231 -27.03 0.28 -9.28
C GLY A 231 -28.15 0.13 -8.24
N SER A 232 -27.80 0.32 -6.96
CA SER A 232 -28.68 0.10 -5.81
C SER A 232 -28.28 1.02 -4.66
N ARG A 233 -29.15 1.09 -3.65
CA ARG A 233 -28.92 1.91 -2.47
C ARG A 233 -27.63 1.48 -1.75
N PRO A 234 -26.68 2.41 -1.52
CA PRO A 234 -25.50 2.12 -0.69
C PRO A 234 -25.90 1.95 0.77
N LEU A 235 -25.26 0.98 1.43
CA LEU A 235 -25.39 0.65 2.84
C LEU A 235 -24.19 1.18 3.63
N SER A 236 -23.00 1.08 3.04
CA SER A 236 -21.75 1.63 3.56
C SER A 236 -20.75 1.83 2.43
N PHE A 237 -19.67 2.53 2.72
CA PHE A 237 -18.50 2.55 1.86
C PHE A 237 -17.22 2.32 2.67
N SER A 238 -16.15 1.95 1.99
CA SER A 238 -14.81 1.78 2.54
C SER A 238 -13.80 2.34 1.55
N PHE A 239 -12.86 3.12 2.07
CA PHE A 239 -11.76 3.74 1.36
C PHE A 239 -10.49 2.94 1.62
N ASP A 240 -9.84 2.47 0.57
CA ASP A 240 -8.67 1.59 0.62
C ASP A 240 -8.86 0.38 1.56
N GLN A 241 -9.98 -0.33 1.38
CA GLN A 241 -10.40 -1.46 2.25
C GLN A 241 -9.34 -2.56 2.38
N ASP A 242 -8.54 -2.74 1.33
CA ASP A 242 -7.55 -3.79 1.22
C ASP A 242 -6.13 -3.36 1.63
N ASP A 243 -5.99 -2.14 2.16
CA ASP A 243 -4.72 -1.52 2.58
C ASP A 243 -3.67 -1.52 1.46
N TRP A 244 -4.07 -1.15 0.25
CA TRP A 244 -3.11 -1.01 -0.85
C TRP A 244 -2.17 0.17 -0.64
N ILE A 245 -2.63 1.23 0.05
CA ILE A 245 -1.91 2.51 0.14
C ILE A 245 -1.26 2.69 1.49
N LEU A 246 0.03 3.01 1.45
CA LEU A 246 0.79 3.46 2.61
C LEU A 246 0.30 4.84 3.02
N LYS A 247 -0.32 4.94 4.19
CA LYS A 247 -0.95 6.15 4.71
C LYS A 247 -0.71 6.27 6.20
N ARG A 248 -0.59 7.50 6.70
CA ARG A 248 -0.41 7.74 8.14
C ARG A 248 -1.70 7.55 8.91
N ASP A 249 -2.73 8.25 8.46
CA ASP A 249 -4.06 8.23 9.04
C ASP A 249 -5.12 8.06 7.95
N LEU A 250 -6.22 7.40 8.30
CA LEU A 250 -7.44 7.40 7.52
C LEU A 250 -8.61 7.71 8.46
N VAL A 251 -9.16 8.91 8.33
CA VAL A 251 -10.26 9.39 9.18
C VAL A 251 -11.53 9.53 8.35
N TYR A 252 -12.55 8.76 8.69
CA TYR A 252 -13.90 8.96 8.16
C TYR A 252 -14.55 10.11 8.93
N GLN A 253 -14.77 11.24 8.26
CA GLN A 253 -15.48 12.36 8.83
C GLN A 253 -16.91 12.38 8.29
N PHE A 254 -17.85 12.02 9.15
CA PHE A 254 -19.26 12.26 8.86
C PHE A 254 -19.65 13.59 9.49
N PRO A 255 -20.17 14.57 8.72
CA PRO A 255 -20.65 15.83 9.26
C PRO A 255 -21.94 15.61 10.06
N ILE A 256 -21.85 14.94 11.22
CA ILE A 256 -22.92 14.78 12.20
C ILE A 256 -22.71 15.86 13.26
N LYS A 257 -23.61 16.85 13.28
CA LYS A 257 -23.64 17.94 14.26
C LYS A 257 -24.12 17.44 15.62
N SER A 258 -25.06 16.52 15.64
CA SER A 258 -25.57 15.90 16.87
C SER A 258 -26.07 14.49 16.58
N LEU A 259 -25.86 13.57 17.52
CA LEU A 259 -26.43 12.22 17.55
C LEU A 259 -27.25 12.11 18.84
N GLN A 260 -28.52 11.78 18.73
CA GLN A 260 -29.41 11.51 19.85
C GLN A 260 -29.76 10.03 19.85
N ALA A 261 -29.86 9.47 21.05
CA ALA A 261 -30.23 8.08 21.29
C ALA A 261 -31.38 8.07 22.30
N GLU A 262 -32.54 7.61 21.89
CA GLU A 262 -33.75 7.55 22.73
C GLU A 262 -34.19 6.10 22.95
N PRO A 263 -34.61 5.71 24.18
CA PRO A 263 -35.24 4.41 24.39
C PRO A 263 -36.49 4.25 23.53
N SER A 264 -36.67 3.08 22.93
CA SER A 264 -37.87 2.69 22.17
C SER A 264 -38.31 1.29 22.56
N ASP A 265 -39.55 0.92 22.23
CA ASP A 265 -40.05 -0.45 22.48
C ASP A 265 -39.21 -1.47 21.70
N GLY A 266 -38.35 -2.19 22.43
CA GLY A 266 -37.47 -3.22 21.87
C GLY A 266 -36.10 -2.74 21.40
N GLY A 267 -35.70 -1.48 21.66
CA GLY A 267 -34.36 -1.02 21.26
C GLY A 267 -34.05 0.44 21.56
N ILE A 268 -33.05 0.97 20.86
CA ILE A 268 -32.63 2.38 20.93
C ILE A 268 -32.88 3.00 19.55
N LEU A 269 -33.59 4.12 19.51
CA LEU A 269 -33.75 4.93 18.31
C LEU A 269 -32.57 5.90 18.22
N LEU A 270 -31.83 5.87 17.11
CA LEU A 270 -30.79 6.84 16.81
C LEU A 270 -31.32 7.90 15.84
N SER A 271 -31.17 9.18 16.17
CA SER A 271 -31.45 10.32 15.28
C SER A 271 -30.24 11.25 15.22
N TRP A 272 -30.02 11.94 14.11
CA TRP A 272 -28.87 12.83 13.97
C TRP A 272 -29.17 14.08 13.15
N GLU A 273 -28.55 15.20 13.52
CA GLU A 273 -28.48 16.41 12.68
C GLU A 273 -27.18 16.41 11.90
N LYS A 274 -27.22 16.78 10.61
CA LYS A 274 -26.00 17.06 9.85
C LYS A 274 -25.47 18.46 10.18
N SER A 275 -24.16 18.66 10.13
CA SER A 275 -23.60 20.01 10.20
C SER A 275 -23.90 20.76 8.89
N GLU A 276 -24.48 21.95 8.98
CA GLU A 276 -24.69 22.82 7.82
C GLU A 276 -23.34 23.33 7.31
N GLY A 277 -23.01 23.01 6.05
CA GLY A 277 -21.85 23.55 5.34
C GLY A 277 -20.61 22.66 5.38
N GLY A 278 -20.25 22.17 4.19
CA GLY A 278 -18.98 21.50 3.86
C GLY A 278 -18.76 21.48 2.37
#